data_AF-A0A667H5W8-F1
#
_entry.id   AF-A0A667H5W8-F1
#
_cell.length_a   1.000
_cell.length_b   1.000
_cell.length_c   1.000
_cell.angle_alpha   90.00
_cell.angle_beta   90.00
_cell.angle_gamma   90.00
#
_symmetry.space_group_name_H-M   'P 1'
#
loop_
_entity.id
_entity.type
_entity.pdbx_description
1 polymer ?
#
loop_
_entity_poly.entity_id
_entity_poly.type
_entity_poly.pdbx_seq_one_letter_code
_entity_poly.pdbx_strand_id
1 'polypeptide(L)'
;MAFLVGSRSPVGPPRWLQPRAWLGLPDAWGLLAAQQNRGKARGNEYQPSNIKRKHKHGWIRRLSTPAGVQVILRRMHKGRKSLSH
;
A
#
# COMPACT_ATOMS: atom_id res chain seq x y z
N MET A 1 -2.04 28.07 -48.13
CA MET A 1 -0.93 28.97 -47.75
C MET A 1 -0.45 28.56 -46.38
N ALA A 2 0.72 27.93 -46.32
CA ALA A 2 1.30 27.34 -45.12
C ALA A 2 1.86 28.42 -44.18
N PHE A 3 1.61 28.29 -42.88
CA PHE A 3 2.34 29.01 -41.85
C PHE A 3 2.69 28.08 -40.68
N LEU A 4 3.91 27.58 -40.77
CA LEU A 4 4.95 27.52 -39.74
C LEU A 4 4.62 26.95 -38.34
N VAL A 5 5.16 25.75 -38.14
CA VAL A 5 5.73 25.18 -36.91
C VAL A 5 6.39 26.24 -36.01
N GLY A 6 6.03 26.22 -34.73
CA GLY A 6 6.68 26.98 -33.66
C GLY A 6 6.86 26.11 -32.42
N SER A 7 7.83 25.19 -32.47
CA SER A 7 8.30 24.40 -31.34
C SER A 7 9.01 25.30 -30.32
N ARG A 8 8.41 25.50 -29.13
CA ARG A 8 9.12 26.06 -27.98
C ARG A 8 9.93 24.96 -27.30
N SER A 9 11.20 24.84 -27.69
CA SER A 9 12.20 24.08 -26.94
C SER A 9 12.50 24.79 -25.61
N PRO A 10 12.50 24.10 -24.44
CA PRO A 10 13.06 24.68 -23.23
C PRO A 10 14.59 24.60 -23.28
N VAL A 11 15.22 25.77 -23.17
CA VAL A 11 16.67 25.94 -23.03
C VAL A 11 17.13 25.43 -21.66
N GLY A 12 17.62 24.19 -21.61
CA GLY A 12 18.41 23.68 -20.49
C GLY A 12 19.90 24.02 -20.67
N PRO A 13 20.67 24.26 -19.59
CA PRO A 13 22.09 24.57 -19.69
C PRO A 13 22.93 23.41 -20.29
N PRO A 14 24.13 23.73 -20.81
CA PRO A 14 24.87 22.93 -21.79
C PRO A 14 25.54 21.67 -21.22
N ARG A 15 25.52 20.65 -22.07
CA ARG A 15 25.81 19.23 -21.84
C ARG A 15 27.32 18.92 -21.83
N TRP A 16 28.14 19.72 -21.15
CA TRP A 16 29.61 19.57 -21.16
C TRP A 16 30.26 19.36 -19.78
N LEU A 17 29.47 19.32 -18.71
CA LEU A 17 29.91 18.88 -17.37
C LEU A 17 28.91 17.87 -16.79
N GLN A 18 28.60 16.82 -17.55
CA GLN A 18 28.22 15.55 -16.96
C GLN A 18 29.31 14.55 -17.32
N PRO A 19 30.01 13.92 -16.36
CA PRO A 19 30.74 12.70 -16.65
C PRO A 19 29.74 11.69 -17.20
N ARG A 20 29.81 11.57 -18.52
CA ARG A 20 29.08 10.64 -19.36
C ARG A 20 29.35 9.24 -18.84
N ALA A 21 28.27 8.53 -18.55
CA ALA A 21 28.19 7.08 -18.51
C ALA A 21 29.33 6.40 -17.74
N TRP A 22 29.14 6.23 -16.43
CA TRP A 22 29.39 4.90 -15.89
C TRP A 22 28.44 3.96 -16.62
N LEU A 23 28.90 3.48 -17.79
CA LEU A 23 28.49 2.21 -18.36
C LEU A 23 28.27 1.26 -17.19
N GLY A 24 27.12 0.60 -17.15
CA GLY A 24 26.90 -0.51 -16.26
C GLY A 24 27.93 -1.59 -16.58
N LEU A 25 29.11 -1.46 -15.97
CA LEU A 25 30.02 -2.57 -15.79
C LEU A 25 29.29 -3.50 -14.82
N PRO A 26 28.87 -4.71 -15.22
CA PRO A 26 28.61 -5.73 -14.23
C PRO A 26 29.94 -5.94 -13.50
N ASP A 27 29.93 -5.75 -12.18
CA ASP A 27 31.09 -6.05 -11.35
C ASP A 27 31.61 -7.43 -11.74
N ALA A 28 32.85 -7.45 -12.20
CA ALA A 28 33.46 -8.54 -12.94
C ALA A 28 33.82 -9.70 -12.00
N TRP A 29 32.80 -10.38 -11.47
CA TRP A 29 32.86 -11.73 -10.93
C TRP A 29 31.48 -12.32 -11.18
N GLY A 30 31.33 -13.08 -12.27
CA GLY A 30 30.09 -13.72 -12.74
C GLY A 30 29.53 -14.80 -11.80
N LEU A 31 29.57 -14.57 -10.49
CA LEU A 31 28.70 -15.22 -9.55
C LEU A 31 27.31 -14.63 -9.79
N LEU A 32 26.41 -15.45 -10.33
CA LEU A 32 24.98 -15.21 -10.31
C LEU A 32 24.63 -14.90 -8.85
N ALA A 33 24.56 -13.63 -8.47
CA ALA A 33 24.16 -13.24 -7.13
C ALA A 33 22.71 -13.74 -7.01
N ALA A 34 22.55 -14.93 -6.44
CA ALA A 34 21.25 -15.54 -6.24
C ALA A 34 20.44 -14.52 -5.44
N GLN A 35 19.46 -13.91 -6.10
CA GLN A 35 18.61 -12.90 -5.50
C GLN A 35 18.05 -13.51 -4.21
N GLN A 36 18.41 -12.95 -3.06
CA GLN A 36 17.93 -13.46 -1.79
C GLN A 36 16.40 -13.43 -1.80
N ASN A 37 15.75 -14.58 -1.74
CA ASN A 37 14.29 -14.69 -1.66
C ASN A 37 13.83 -14.29 -0.24
N ARG A 38 13.94 -13.00 0.09
CA ARG A 38 13.33 -12.45 1.30
C ARG A 38 11.84 -12.30 1.07
N GLY A 39 11.03 -12.85 1.98
CA GLY A 39 9.59 -12.67 1.96
C GLY A 39 9.20 -11.19 2.10
N LYS A 40 8.07 -10.80 1.51
CA LYS A 40 7.53 -9.44 1.66
C LYS A 40 7.30 -9.12 3.14
N ALA A 41 7.58 -7.89 3.54
CA ALA A 41 7.26 -7.41 4.87
C ALA A 41 5.75 -7.55 5.15
N ARG A 42 5.42 -8.09 6.32
CA ARG A 42 4.07 -8.08 6.89
C ARG A 42 3.79 -6.69 7.49
N GLY A 43 2.52 -6.35 7.71
CA GLY A 43 2.12 -5.07 8.31
C GLY A 43 1.01 -4.33 7.60
N ASN A 44 0.56 -4.81 6.43
CA ASN A 44 -0.56 -4.22 5.68
C ASN A 44 -1.89 -5.00 5.85
N GLU A 45 -2.01 -5.82 6.89
CA GLU A 45 -3.16 -6.71 7.11
C GLU A 45 -4.45 -5.92 7.32
N TYR A 46 -4.34 -4.78 8.03
CA TYR A 46 -5.47 -3.89 8.22
C TYR A 46 -5.54 -2.88 7.07
N GLN A 47 -6.48 -3.10 6.16
CA GLN A 47 -6.90 -2.11 5.17
C GLN A 47 -8.27 -1.53 5.56
N PRO A 48 -8.34 -0.25 5.99
CA PRO A 48 -9.54 0.32 6.55
C PRO A 48 -10.64 0.42 5.50
N SER A 49 -11.80 -0.17 5.80
CA SER A 49 -13.01 -0.01 5.00
C SER A 49 -14.23 -0.09 5.91
N ASN A 50 -15.04 0.98 5.90
CA ASN A 50 -16.20 1.09 6.80
C ASN A 50 -17.26 0.04 6.51
N ILE A 51 -17.50 -0.27 5.23
CA ILE A 51 -18.46 -1.29 4.80
C ILE A 51 -18.08 -2.65 5.40
N LYS A 52 -16.82 -3.09 5.20
CA LYS A 52 -16.35 -4.38 5.74
C LYS A 52 -16.41 -4.37 7.27
N ARG A 53 -16.04 -3.27 7.93
CA ARG A 53 -16.09 -3.13 9.39
C ARG A 53 -17.50 -3.32 9.95
N LYS A 54 -18.50 -2.64 9.38
CA LYS A 54 -19.89 -2.71 9.88
C LYS A 54 -20.57 -4.03 9.52
N HIS A 55 -20.29 -4.62 8.35
CA HIS A 55 -20.81 -5.96 8.02
C HIS A 55 -20.20 -7.06 8.90
N LYS A 56 -18.89 -7.00 9.18
CA LYS A 56 -18.21 -8.06 9.97
C LYS A 56 -18.43 -7.91 11.47
N HIS A 57 -18.50 -6.69 11.97
CA HIS A 57 -18.45 -6.43 13.41
C HIS A 57 -19.51 -5.47 13.94
N GLY A 58 -20.49 -5.09 13.11
CA GLY A 58 -21.58 -4.20 13.50
C GLY A 58 -22.65 -4.91 14.35
N TRP A 59 -23.54 -4.10 14.91
CA TRP A 59 -24.58 -4.52 15.85
C TRP A 59 -25.52 -5.59 15.28
N ILE A 60 -26.03 -5.36 14.06
CA ILE A 60 -26.95 -6.28 13.38
C ILE A 60 -26.32 -7.68 13.22
N ARG A 61 -25.04 -7.73 12.82
CA ARG A 61 -24.27 -8.98 12.68
C ARG A 61 -24.13 -9.74 14.01
N ARG A 62 -24.08 -9.03 15.14
CA ARG A 62 -24.00 -9.64 16.47
C ARG A 62 -25.34 -10.22 16.90
N LEU A 63 -26.45 -9.55 16.60
CA LEU A 63 -27.78 -10.03 16.92
C LEU A 63 -28.25 -11.19 16.04
N SER A 64 -27.70 -11.34 14.83
CA SER A 64 -28.11 -12.39 13.89
C SER A 64 -27.72 -13.81 14.32
N THR A 65 -26.89 -13.98 15.35
CA THR A 65 -26.44 -15.30 15.81
C THR A 65 -26.49 -15.38 17.34
N PRO A 66 -26.84 -16.54 17.93
CA PRO A 66 -26.89 -16.68 19.39
C PRO A 66 -25.53 -16.45 20.05
N ALA A 67 -24.45 -16.92 19.42
CA ALA A 67 -23.09 -16.66 19.90
C ALA A 67 -22.73 -15.16 19.88
N GLY A 68 -23.21 -14.42 18.86
CA GLY A 68 -23.01 -12.97 18.78
C GLY A 68 -23.75 -12.22 19.89
N VAL A 69 -24.97 -12.64 20.24
CA VAL A 69 -25.73 -12.10 21.38
C VAL A 69 -24.97 -12.33 22.70
N GLN A 70 -24.42 -13.54 22.91
CA GLN A 70 -23.61 -13.84 24.10
C GLN A 70 -22.33 -12.97 24.19
N VAL A 71 -21.74 -12.58 23.06
CA VAL A 71 -20.61 -11.62 23.07
C VAL A 71 -21.06 -10.26 23.59
N ILE A 72 -22.24 -9.78 23.19
CA ILE A 72 -22.80 -8.51 23.69
C ILE A 72 -23.09 -8.59 25.18
N LEU A 73 -23.76 -9.66 25.64
CA LEU A 73 -24.05 -9.85 27.07
C LEU A 73 -22.78 -9.84 27.92
N ARG A 74 -21.72 -10.56 27.50
CA ARG A 74 -20.42 -10.54 28.18
C ARG A 74 -19.78 -9.15 28.21
N ARG A 75 -19.94 -8.37 27.13
CA ARG A 75 -19.43 -6.98 27.06
C ARG A 75 -20.21 -6.02 27.96
N MET A 76 -21.53 -6.21 28.07
CA MET A 76 -22.39 -5.46 28.99
C MET A 76 -22.04 -5.76 30.44
N HIS A 77 -21.93 -7.05 30.80
CA HIS A 77 -21.55 -7.47 32.14
C HIS A 77 -20.16 -6.94 32.55
N LYS A 78 -19.22 -6.87 31.59
CA LYS A 78 -17.90 -6.26 31.80
C LYS A 78 -17.92 -4.72 31.87
N GLY A 79 -19.02 -4.06 31.50
CA GLY A 79 -19.12 -2.59 31.49
C GLY A 79 -18.30 -1.92 30.39
N ARG A 80 -18.18 -2.53 29.19
CA ARG A 80 -17.47 -1.87 28.08
C ARG A 80 -18.28 -0.69 27.52
N LYS A 81 -17.63 0.46 27.36
CA LYS A 81 -18.25 1.69 26.78
C LYS A 81 -18.86 1.46 25.39
N SER A 82 -18.20 0.67 24.54
CA SER A 82 -18.72 0.27 23.23
C SER A 82 -18.98 -1.23 23.19
N LEU A 83 -20.20 -1.62 22.81
CA LEU A 83 -20.59 -3.03 22.74
C LEU A 83 -20.30 -3.64 21.36
N SER A 84 -20.40 -2.85 20.30
CA SER A 84 -20.14 -3.24 18.91
C SER A 84 -19.50 -2.09 18.13
N HIS A 85 -19.05 -2.35 16.91
CA HIS A 85 -18.53 -1.33 15.99
C HIS A 85 -19.60 -0.49 15.29
#